data_AF-A0A6V7RAX7-F1
#
_entry.id   AF-A0A6V7RAX7-F1
#
_cell.length_a   1.000
_cell.length_b   1.000
_cell.length_c   1.000
_cell.angle_alpha   90.00
_cell.angle_beta   90.00
_cell.angle_gamma   90.00
#
_symmetry.space_group_name_H-M   'P 1'
#
loop_
_entity.id
_entity.type
_entity.pdbx_description
1 polymer ?
#
loop_
_entity_poly.entity_id
_entity_poly.type
_entity_poly.pdbx_seq_one_letter_code
_entity_poly.pdbx_strand_id
1 'polypeptide(L)'
;MKATKRIIILVLSMLFVITPQLNAEEQFNPYLLNMVDIRTSSDEANQEAWNMVSRLNQVDGRILYETNNHGARFILADTPITDQPEFEYLKGIVPKGHTNSWDTIPGAGGYESIARVGYSNPGQGHSAINLELHEYGHVVDSFTVGVKVSETEEFQAIHQAEVDSLFGDDSQREYYGIVDEYFGEAFAMYYLNEESRNKLQNRAPRTFEFFDSFAERIISVGEVTGNTATMHWDLSEGVSEYEVFRNGESVGTTTDSSYRFEGLDTDTTYDFKVVAKDADGEDVYTSYTRSALTGSVEDPPEVDITELESTIEEVETAYQDKEMGQTLTLALQNAKTYIDDVNNHAYTSGGNEISQSGVDSLNNSLNETYEAELAAEAEVKAEQERKEQEEKEQAEKEAEKQAALEKEEQEKREQEAAQEELKSTITKVLVTLIAIVVVILGVIFYRKKKQ
;
A
#
# COMPACT_ATOMS: atom_id res chain seq x y z
N MET A 1 -2.45 20.34 -44.74
CA MET A 1 -1.11 19.84 -45.14
C MET A 1 -0.06 20.51 -44.25
N LYS A 2 0.40 19.77 -43.22
CA LYS A 2 1.69 19.89 -42.50
C LYS A 2 1.51 19.15 -41.17
N ALA A 3 1.96 17.90 -41.13
CA ALA A 3 2.15 17.13 -39.91
C ALA A 3 3.62 16.70 -39.89
N THR A 4 4.37 17.27 -38.96
CA THR A 4 5.79 16.98 -38.72
C THR A 4 5.86 15.67 -37.92
N LYS A 5 6.39 14.60 -38.51
CA LYS A 5 6.63 13.33 -37.81
C LYS A 5 7.93 13.42 -37.02
N ARG A 6 7.86 13.04 -35.75
CA ARG A 6 8.97 12.86 -34.80
C ARG A 6 9.84 11.69 -35.24
N ILE A 7 11.16 11.88 -35.17
CA ILE A 7 12.17 10.83 -35.39
C ILE A 7 12.37 10.09 -34.06
N ILE A 8 12.08 8.79 -34.07
CA ILE A 8 12.47 7.84 -33.03
C ILE A 8 13.81 7.24 -33.49
N ILE A 9 14.89 7.46 -32.74
CA ILE A 9 16.15 6.75 -32.95
C ILE A 9 16.11 5.47 -32.12
N LEU A 10 15.95 4.35 -32.82
CA LEU A 10 16.20 3.00 -32.35
C LEU A 10 17.72 2.76 -32.38
N VAL A 11 18.35 2.52 -31.23
CA VAL A 11 19.73 2.02 -31.19
C VAL A 11 19.69 0.50 -31.15
N LEU A 12 20.15 -0.11 -32.24
CA LEU A 12 20.29 -1.55 -32.43
C LEU A 12 21.45 -2.09 -31.60
N SER A 13 21.18 -3.15 -30.85
CA SER A 13 22.12 -4.05 -30.20
C SER A 13 23.16 -4.63 -31.18
N MET A 14 24.46 -4.51 -30.86
CA MET A 14 25.54 -5.20 -31.57
C MET A 14 26.29 -6.12 -30.61
N LEU A 15 26.51 -7.36 -31.09
CA LEU A 15 26.95 -8.54 -30.36
C LEU A 15 28.38 -8.43 -29.80
N PHE A 16 28.53 -8.90 -28.55
CA PHE A 16 29.74 -9.17 -27.79
C PHE A 16 30.66 -10.22 -28.42
N VAL A 17 31.99 -9.97 -28.42
CA VAL A 17 33.04 -11.01 -28.28
C VAL A 17 34.25 -10.44 -27.51
N ILE A 18 34.39 -10.90 -26.25
CA ILE A 18 35.60 -11.12 -25.42
C ILE A 18 36.44 -9.91 -24.94
N THR A 19 36.31 -9.59 -23.64
CA THR A 19 37.38 -9.71 -22.60
C THR A 19 36.71 -9.87 -21.21
N PRO A 20 37.25 -10.68 -20.27
CA PRO A 20 36.78 -10.69 -18.90
C PRO A 20 37.63 -9.72 -18.08
N GLN A 21 37.16 -8.48 -17.94
CA GLN A 21 37.32 -7.73 -16.70
C GLN A 21 35.95 -7.13 -16.41
N LEU A 22 35.16 -7.86 -15.61
CA LEU A 22 34.05 -7.26 -14.88
C LEU A 22 34.68 -6.27 -13.90
N ASN A 23 34.90 -5.03 -14.34
CA ASN A 23 34.79 -3.92 -13.41
C ASN A 23 33.30 -3.86 -13.09
N ALA A 24 32.91 -4.25 -11.88
CA ALA A 24 31.60 -3.85 -11.40
C ALA A 24 31.57 -2.32 -11.49
N GLU A 25 30.62 -1.77 -12.25
CA GLU A 25 30.36 -0.33 -12.16
C GLU A 25 30.06 -0.03 -10.68
N GLU A 26 30.79 0.91 -10.10
CA GLU A 26 30.60 1.30 -8.71
C GLU A 26 29.15 1.76 -8.53
N GLN A 27 28.40 1.03 -7.70
CA GLN A 27 27.02 1.37 -7.42
C GLN A 27 26.99 2.40 -6.29
N PHE A 28 26.57 3.61 -6.63
CA PHE A 28 26.37 4.68 -5.64
C PHE A 28 25.04 4.50 -4.90
N ASN A 29 25.08 4.75 -3.60
CA ASN A 29 23.89 4.78 -2.77
C ASN A 29 22.95 5.91 -3.22
N PRO A 30 21.66 5.63 -3.48
CA PRO A 30 20.73 6.65 -3.97
C PRO A 30 20.48 7.79 -2.97
N TYR A 31 20.56 7.53 -1.66
CA TYR A 31 20.40 8.56 -0.63
C TYR A 31 21.58 9.54 -0.64
N LEU A 32 22.80 9.03 -0.85
CA LEU A 32 23.97 9.89 -1.05
C LEU A 32 23.83 10.76 -2.29
N LEU A 33 23.40 10.19 -3.43
CA LEU A 33 23.21 10.95 -4.67
C LEU A 33 22.15 12.04 -4.55
N ASN A 34 21.11 11.83 -3.74
CA ASN A 34 20.08 12.84 -3.50
C ASN A 34 20.56 14.00 -2.61
N MET A 35 21.55 13.74 -1.75
CA MET A 35 22.12 14.72 -0.82
C MET A 35 23.26 15.55 -1.45
N VAL A 36 24.00 14.99 -2.42
CA VAL A 36 25.18 15.64 -3.00
C VAL A 36 24.83 16.59 -4.16
N ASP A 37 25.34 17.82 -4.09
CA ASP A 37 25.23 18.85 -5.13
C ASP A 37 26.63 19.21 -5.68
N ILE A 38 26.93 18.77 -6.92
CA ILE A 38 28.23 18.97 -7.56
C ILE A 38 28.23 20.26 -8.40
N ARG A 39 29.14 21.18 -8.07
CA ARG A 39 29.29 22.52 -8.68
C ARG A 39 30.73 22.74 -9.13
N THR A 40 31.09 22.17 -10.28
CA THR A 40 32.47 22.20 -10.81
C THR A 40 32.56 22.97 -12.13
N SER A 41 33.68 23.66 -12.35
CA SER A 41 33.92 24.50 -13.53
C SER A 41 34.68 23.80 -14.67
N SER A 42 35.20 22.58 -14.45
CA SER A 42 36.00 21.82 -15.42
C SER A 42 35.75 20.31 -15.31
N ASP A 43 36.09 19.57 -16.37
CA ASP A 43 35.96 18.11 -16.40
C ASP A 43 36.90 17.45 -15.36
N GLU A 44 38.10 18.00 -15.17
CA GLU A 44 39.04 17.51 -14.15
C GLU A 44 38.51 17.70 -12.73
N ALA A 45 37.90 18.86 -12.44
CA ALA A 45 37.25 19.10 -11.16
C ALA A 45 36.04 18.19 -10.97
N ASN A 46 35.22 17.99 -12.01
CA ASN A 46 34.09 17.06 -11.95
C ASN A 46 34.56 15.62 -11.66
N GLN A 47 35.66 15.18 -12.26
CA GLN A 47 36.22 13.86 -11.97
C GLN A 47 36.66 13.73 -10.50
N GLU A 48 37.30 14.76 -9.94
CA GLU A 48 37.66 14.73 -8.51
C GLU A 48 36.43 14.78 -7.61
N ALA A 49 35.39 15.54 -7.96
CA ALA A 49 34.14 15.54 -7.21
C ALA A 49 33.53 14.13 -7.14
N TRP A 50 33.54 13.35 -8.22
CA TRP A 50 33.08 11.97 -8.19
C TRP A 50 33.99 11.03 -7.37
N ASN A 51 35.29 11.30 -7.31
CA ASN A 51 36.18 10.57 -6.39
C ASN A 51 35.84 10.87 -4.92
N MET A 52 35.45 12.11 -4.59
CA MET A 52 34.96 12.48 -3.26
C MET A 52 33.63 11.77 -2.94
N VAL A 53 32.70 11.71 -3.90
CA VAL A 53 31.45 10.94 -3.75
C VAL A 53 31.73 9.46 -3.52
N SER A 54 32.68 8.86 -4.24
CA SER A 54 33.10 7.46 -4.01
C SER A 54 33.62 7.24 -2.59
N ARG A 55 34.40 8.18 -2.03
CA ARG A 55 34.86 8.09 -0.63
C ARG A 55 33.70 8.19 0.37
N LEU A 56 32.74 9.09 0.14
CA LEU A 56 31.52 9.20 0.94
C LEU A 56 30.62 7.96 0.81
N ASN A 57 30.61 7.29 -0.34
CA ASN A 57 29.83 6.09 -0.60
C ASN A 57 30.28 4.87 0.23
N GLN A 58 31.42 4.97 0.91
CA GLN A 58 31.88 3.97 1.88
C GLN A 58 31.11 4.03 3.21
N VAL A 59 30.38 5.11 3.49
CA VAL A 59 29.59 5.26 4.71
C VAL A 59 28.40 4.28 4.69
N ASP A 60 28.06 3.75 5.87
CA ASP A 60 26.94 2.82 6.02
C ASP A 60 25.64 3.40 5.45
N GLY A 61 24.93 2.60 4.65
CA GLY A 61 23.72 3.02 3.95
C GLY A 61 22.61 3.54 4.85
N ARG A 62 22.57 3.13 6.13
CA ARG A 62 21.59 3.57 7.13
C ARG A 62 21.86 5.00 7.58
N ILE A 63 23.14 5.34 7.75
CA ILE A 63 23.56 6.73 8.03
C ILE A 63 23.24 7.62 6.82
N LEU A 64 23.52 7.14 5.61
CA LEU A 64 23.18 7.86 4.37
C LEU A 64 21.66 8.07 4.24
N TYR A 65 20.85 7.07 4.58
CA TYR A 65 19.39 7.16 4.60
C TYR A 65 18.90 8.22 5.58
N GLU A 66 19.33 8.14 6.85
CA GLU A 66 18.87 9.07 7.87
C GLU A 66 19.29 10.52 7.58
N THR A 67 20.55 10.76 7.23
CA THR A 67 21.00 12.13 6.91
C THR A 67 20.25 12.71 5.71
N ASN A 68 20.00 11.91 4.66
CA ASN A 68 19.17 12.32 3.53
C ASN A 68 17.71 12.59 3.95
N ASN A 69 17.12 11.73 4.80
CA ASN A 69 15.73 11.88 5.24
C ASN A 69 15.51 13.11 6.12
N HIS A 70 16.55 13.54 6.86
CA HIS A 70 16.55 14.80 7.59
C HIS A 70 16.87 16.03 6.72
N GLY A 71 17.01 15.83 5.40
CA GLY A 71 17.17 16.92 4.43
C GLY A 71 18.57 17.52 4.39
N ALA A 72 19.60 16.79 4.86
CA ALA A 72 20.97 17.23 4.73
C ALA A 72 21.33 17.48 3.26
N ARG A 73 22.15 18.50 3.01
CA ARG A 73 22.69 18.83 1.68
C ARG A 73 24.20 18.94 1.77
N PHE A 74 24.90 18.31 0.84
CA PHE A 74 26.36 18.29 0.79
C PHE A 74 26.87 18.83 -0.55
N ILE A 75 27.42 20.04 -0.53
CA ILE A 75 27.89 20.73 -1.74
C ILE A 75 29.35 20.35 -2.00
N LEU A 76 29.65 19.95 -3.23
CA LEU A 76 31.01 19.75 -3.72
C LEU A 76 31.32 20.82 -4.77
N ALA A 77 32.10 21.83 -4.41
CA ALA A 77 32.40 22.96 -5.30
C ALA A 77 33.90 23.17 -5.52
N ASP A 78 34.33 23.57 -6.71
CA ASP A 78 35.76 23.89 -6.98
C ASP A 78 36.14 25.36 -6.71
N THR A 79 35.15 26.20 -6.39
CA THR A 79 35.32 27.59 -5.97
C THR A 79 35.37 27.74 -4.44
N PRO A 80 35.83 28.89 -3.90
CA PRO A 80 35.73 29.19 -2.47
C PRO A 80 34.32 29.00 -1.92
N ILE A 81 34.20 28.56 -0.65
CA ILE A 81 32.90 28.30 -0.03
C ILE A 81 32.02 29.56 -0.03
N THR A 82 32.62 30.74 0.20
CA THR A 82 31.94 32.04 0.28
C THR A 82 31.44 32.55 -1.08
N ASP A 83 31.76 31.86 -2.18
CA ASP A 83 31.19 32.15 -3.50
C ASP A 83 29.90 31.36 -3.74
N GLN A 84 29.55 30.43 -2.85
CA GLN A 84 28.25 29.75 -2.87
C GLN A 84 27.18 30.63 -2.22
N PRO A 85 25.96 30.71 -2.80
CA PRO A 85 24.87 31.50 -2.23
C PRO A 85 24.57 31.15 -0.77
N GLU A 86 24.64 29.87 -0.42
CA GLU A 86 24.38 29.35 0.92
C GLU A 86 25.37 29.89 1.97
N PHE A 87 26.61 30.20 1.57
CA PHE A 87 27.70 30.58 2.47
C PHE A 87 28.23 32.00 2.23
N GLU A 88 27.61 32.80 1.34
CA GLU A 88 28.04 34.16 1.01
C GLU A 88 28.12 35.06 2.25
N TYR A 89 27.24 34.83 3.24
CA TYR A 89 27.21 35.58 4.50
C TYR A 89 28.48 35.43 5.34
N LEU A 90 29.32 34.43 5.07
CA LEU A 90 30.59 34.18 5.77
C LEU A 90 31.77 34.96 5.20
N LYS A 91 31.58 35.70 4.11
CA LYS A 91 32.65 36.41 3.41
C LYS A 91 33.41 37.37 4.33
N GLY A 92 34.73 37.22 4.42
CA GLY A 92 35.60 38.00 5.30
C GLY A 92 35.50 37.69 6.81
N ILE A 93 34.67 36.72 7.22
CA ILE A 93 34.54 36.31 8.63
C ILE A 93 35.62 35.26 8.97
N VAL A 94 36.25 35.39 10.14
CA VAL A 94 37.19 34.40 10.68
C VAL A 94 36.44 33.48 11.65
N PRO A 95 36.36 32.16 11.40
CA PRO A 95 35.71 31.24 12.33
C PRO A 95 36.47 31.12 13.64
N LYS A 96 35.73 30.70 14.67
CA LYS A 96 36.28 30.44 15.99
C LYS A 96 37.35 29.34 15.90
N GLY A 97 38.51 29.57 16.50
CA GLY A 97 39.63 28.61 16.48
C GLY A 97 40.56 28.73 15.27
N HIS A 98 40.24 29.60 14.29
CA HIS A 98 41.06 29.80 13.10
C HIS A 98 41.73 31.18 13.07
N THR A 99 42.82 31.28 12.31
CA THR A 99 43.49 32.55 11.99
C THR A 99 43.09 33.11 10.62
N ASN A 100 42.54 32.25 9.75
CA ASN A 100 42.18 32.59 8.36
C ASN A 100 40.67 32.77 8.22
N SER A 101 40.23 33.57 7.24
CA SER A 101 38.80 33.75 6.97
C SER A 101 38.20 32.55 6.24
N TRP A 102 36.88 32.41 6.35
CA TRP A 102 36.07 31.46 5.58
C TRP A 102 36.30 31.54 4.07
N ASP A 103 36.77 32.66 3.54
CA ASP A 103 37.14 32.79 2.11
C ASP A 103 38.25 31.81 1.68
N THR A 104 39.00 31.27 2.64
CA THR A 104 40.15 30.39 2.38
C THR A 104 39.99 28.99 2.97
N ILE A 105 38.98 28.77 3.80
CA ILE A 105 38.72 27.49 4.45
C ILE A 105 38.00 26.59 3.43
N PRO A 106 38.46 25.33 3.26
CA PRO A 106 37.98 24.49 2.17
C PRO A 106 36.70 23.70 2.51
N GLY A 107 36.25 23.65 3.76
CA GLY A 107 35.05 22.92 4.15
C GLY A 107 34.29 23.58 5.29
N ALA A 108 33.01 23.24 5.41
CA ALA A 108 32.18 23.61 6.56
C ALA A 108 31.10 22.55 6.79
N GLY A 109 30.93 22.15 8.05
CA GLY A 109 29.89 21.23 8.51
C GLY A 109 28.62 21.93 9.00
N GLY A 110 27.47 21.28 8.84
CA GLY A 110 26.14 21.76 9.22
C GLY A 110 25.01 21.18 8.38
N TYR A 111 23.79 21.73 8.49
CA TYR A 111 22.62 21.28 7.70
C TYR A 111 22.89 21.40 6.19
N GLU A 112 23.49 22.52 5.80
CA GLU A 112 24.15 22.70 4.52
C GLU A 112 25.65 22.57 4.77
N SER A 113 26.23 21.50 4.28
CA SER A 113 27.67 21.23 4.37
C SER A 113 28.34 21.40 3.02
N ILE A 114 29.62 21.71 3.03
CA ILE A 114 30.40 21.92 1.81
C ILE A 114 31.81 21.38 1.97
N ALA A 115 32.33 20.76 0.91
CA ALA A 115 33.74 20.44 0.78
C ALA A 115 34.26 20.92 -0.58
N ARG A 116 35.42 21.56 -0.57
CA ARG A 116 36.03 22.10 -1.77
C ARG A 116 36.70 20.99 -2.57
N VAL A 117 36.33 20.88 -3.83
CA VAL A 117 36.86 19.89 -4.76
C VAL A 117 38.37 20.07 -4.95
N GLY A 118 39.11 18.98 -4.77
CA GLY A 118 40.58 18.95 -4.87
C GLY A 118 41.32 19.31 -3.59
N TYR A 119 40.60 19.52 -2.48
CA TYR A 119 41.15 19.81 -1.15
C TYR A 119 40.95 18.63 -0.19
N SER A 120 40.81 17.42 -0.72
CA SER A 120 40.43 16.22 0.04
C SER A 120 41.52 15.76 1.03
N ASN A 121 42.80 16.07 0.78
CA ASN A 121 43.94 15.51 1.53
C ASN A 121 44.50 16.49 2.58
N PRO A 122 45.10 15.96 3.67
CA PRO A 122 45.71 16.79 4.71
C PRO A 122 46.71 17.81 4.16
N GLY A 123 46.73 19.01 4.75
CA GLY A 123 47.67 20.08 4.38
C GLY A 123 47.19 20.92 3.19
N GLN A 124 46.03 20.61 2.61
CA GLN A 124 45.36 21.45 1.62
C GLN A 124 44.48 22.51 2.30
N GLY A 125 45.04 23.27 3.27
CA GLY A 125 44.28 24.32 3.98
C GLY A 125 43.42 23.85 5.16
N HIS A 126 43.47 22.56 5.49
CA HIS A 126 42.88 21.96 6.69
C HIS A 126 43.81 20.83 7.22
N SER A 127 43.52 20.33 8.44
CA SER A 127 44.29 19.26 9.09
C SER A 127 43.65 17.87 9.00
N ALA A 128 42.36 17.79 8.68
CA ALA A 128 41.63 16.52 8.66
C ALA A 128 42.25 15.47 7.72
N ILE A 129 42.18 14.18 8.13
CA ILE A 129 42.69 13.05 7.34
C ILE A 129 42.04 12.93 5.96
N ASN A 130 40.76 13.31 5.87
CA ASN A 130 40.05 13.53 4.62
C ASN A 130 38.97 14.61 4.82
N LEU A 131 38.94 15.61 3.95
CA LEU A 131 38.06 16.78 4.12
C LEU A 131 36.58 16.39 4.09
N GLU A 132 36.12 15.80 3.00
CA GLU A 132 34.69 15.52 2.80
C GLU A 132 34.12 14.53 3.82
N LEU A 133 34.88 13.52 4.23
CA LEU A 133 34.44 12.61 5.30
C LEU A 133 34.41 13.31 6.66
N HIS A 134 35.34 14.23 6.94
CA HIS A 134 35.32 15.00 8.18
C HIS A 134 34.10 15.94 8.25
N GLU A 135 33.87 16.72 7.20
CA GLU A 135 32.69 17.61 7.14
C GLU A 135 31.38 16.81 7.14
N TYR A 136 31.35 15.66 6.48
CA TYR A 136 30.20 14.77 6.54
C TYR A 136 30.04 14.13 7.93
N GLY A 137 31.13 13.89 8.66
CA GLY A 137 31.10 13.50 10.07
C GLY A 137 30.32 14.50 10.93
N HIS A 138 30.46 15.81 10.69
CA HIS A 138 29.66 16.84 11.38
C HIS A 138 28.17 16.78 11.02
N VAL A 139 27.84 16.39 9.79
CA VAL A 139 26.44 16.10 9.39
C VAL A 139 25.91 14.90 10.18
N VAL A 140 26.69 13.83 10.24
CA VAL A 140 26.31 12.60 10.95
C VAL A 140 26.11 12.88 12.44
N ASP A 141 27.04 13.64 13.05
CA ASP A 141 26.99 14.07 14.44
C ASP A 141 25.67 14.76 14.78
N SER A 142 25.22 15.65 13.90
CA SER A 142 24.09 16.55 14.17
C SER A 142 22.72 15.99 13.74
N PHE A 143 22.67 15.12 12.72
CA PHE A 143 21.43 14.83 12.00
C PHE A 143 21.05 13.35 11.91
N THR A 144 21.85 12.42 12.44
CA THR A 144 21.52 10.99 12.26
C THR A 144 20.48 10.49 13.26
N VAL A 145 20.53 10.95 14.52
CA VAL A 145 19.81 10.29 15.63
C VAL A 145 18.98 11.26 16.48
N GLY A 146 18.66 12.45 15.95
CA GLY A 146 17.81 13.44 16.62
C GLY A 146 18.46 14.23 17.76
N VAL A 147 19.68 13.88 18.15
CA VAL A 147 20.55 14.61 19.08
C VAL A 147 21.94 14.76 18.50
N LYS A 148 22.70 15.77 18.95
CA LYS A 148 24.11 15.90 18.61
C LYS A 148 24.91 14.83 19.35
N VAL A 149 25.43 13.85 18.62
CA VAL A 149 26.05 12.64 19.18
C VAL A 149 27.25 12.98 20.07
N SER A 150 28.08 13.92 19.65
CA SER A 150 29.25 14.42 20.37
C SER A 150 28.89 15.13 21.68
N GLU A 151 27.63 15.53 21.88
CA GLU A 151 27.14 16.10 23.13
C GLU A 151 26.56 15.05 24.09
N THR A 152 26.43 13.79 23.65
CA THR A 152 25.96 12.70 24.51
C THR A 152 26.99 12.38 25.60
N GLU A 153 26.51 11.99 26.79
CA GLU A 153 27.38 11.61 27.90
C GLU A 153 28.29 10.42 27.54
N GLU A 154 27.78 9.48 26.74
CA GLU A 154 28.53 8.32 26.24
C GLU A 154 29.75 8.77 25.42
N PHE A 155 29.53 9.58 24.38
CA PHE A 155 30.62 9.97 23.49
C PHE A 155 31.61 10.92 24.17
N GLN A 156 31.15 11.80 25.07
CA GLN A 156 32.03 12.63 25.88
C GLN A 156 32.95 11.80 26.79
N ALA A 157 32.43 10.71 27.38
CA ALA A 157 33.23 9.80 28.20
C ALA A 157 34.27 9.03 27.36
N ILE A 158 33.91 8.65 26.13
CA ILE A 158 34.83 8.02 25.15
C ILE A 158 35.95 9.01 24.78
N HIS A 159 35.58 10.23 24.38
CA HIS A 159 36.53 11.30 24.05
C HIS A 159 37.53 11.54 25.18
N GLN A 160 37.03 11.75 26.40
CA GLN A 160 37.88 12.00 27.57
C GLN A 160 38.88 10.87 27.82
N ALA A 161 38.49 9.62 27.55
CA ALA A 161 39.34 8.45 27.76
C ALA A 161 40.42 8.28 26.67
N GLU A 162 40.14 8.69 25.43
CA GLU A 162 40.92 8.24 24.27
C GLU A 162 41.57 9.35 23.43
N VAL A 163 41.17 10.62 23.59
CA VAL A 163 41.72 11.74 22.79
C VAL A 163 43.25 11.82 22.85
N ASP A 164 43.85 11.64 24.02
CA ASP A 164 45.30 11.67 24.21
C ASP A 164 45.98 10.42 23.65
N SER A 165 45.31 9.27 23.68
CA SER A 165 45.84 8.05 23.10
C SER A 165 45.85 8.13 21.57
N LEU A 166 44.80 8.70 20.96
CA LEU A 166 44.69 8.85 19.51
C LEU A 166 45.57 9.97 18.95
N PHE A 167 45.54 11.14 19.57
CA PHE A 167 46.14 12.38 19.05
C PHE A 167 47.23 12.98 19.94
N GLY A 168 47.68 12.30 21.01
CA GLY A 168 48.66 12.86 21.96
C GLY A 168 50.03 13.21 21.35
N ASP A 169 50.41 12.57 20.24
CA ASP A 169 51.63 12.87 19.48
C ASP A 169 51.38 13.87 18.34
N ASP A 170 50.12 14.28 18.12
CA ASP A 170 49.72 15.16 17.02
C ASP A 170 49.88 16.64 17.41
N SER A 171 50.39 17.43 16.47
CA SER A 171 50.44 18.89 16.60
C SER A 171 49.07 19.53 16.81
N GLN A 172 48.00 18.87 16.37
CA GLN A 172 46.61 19.30 16.45
C GLN A 172 45.86 18.74 17.67
N ARG A 173 46.54 18.09 18.63
CA ARG A 173 45.89 17.57 19.85
C ARG A 173 44.92 18.57 20.46
N GLU A 174 45.35 19.82 20.68
CA GLU A 174 44.53 20.84 21.34
C GLU A 174 43.23 21.13 20.57
N TYR A 175 43.27 21.08 19.23
CA TYR A 175 42.10 21.22 18.37
C TYR A 175 41.12 20.05 18.54
N TYR A 176 41.61 18.81 18.55
CA TYR A 176 40.80 17.62 18.80
C TYR A 176 40.40 17.44 20.29
N GLY A 177 40.79 18.38 21.16
CA GLY A 177 40.20 18.52 22.49
C GLY A 177 38.75 19.01 22.44
N ILE A 178 38.31 19.56 21.30
CA ILE A 178 36.92 19.89 21.02
C ILE A 178 36.21 18.61 20.54
N VAL A 179 35.12 18.22 21.20
CA VAL A 179 34.53 16.87 21.06
C VAL A 179 33.88 16.65 19.69
N ASP A 180 33.28 17.67 19.10
CA ASP A 180 32.71 17.58 17.74
C ASP A 180 33.81 17.45 16.67
N GLU A 181 34.91 18.19 16.80
CA GLU A 181 36.09 18.03 15.93
C GLU A 181 36.72 16.63 16.06
N TYR A 182 36.76 16.07 17.27
CA TYR A 182 37.18 14.68 17.48
C TYR A 182 36.22 13.69 16.81
N PHE A 183 34.91 13.91 16.92
CA PHE A 183 33.91 13.07 16.26
C PHE A 183 34.12 13.08 14.74
N GLY A 184 34.19 14.26 14.12
CA GLY A 184 34.37 14.39 12.67
C GLY A 184 35.66 13.73 12.18
N GLU A 185 36.77 13.90 12.90
CA GLU A 185 38.04 13.27 12.54
C GLU A 185 38.02 11.75 12.73
N ALA A 186 37.52 11.26 13.86
CA ALA A 186 37.45 9.83 14.13
C ALA A 186 36.49 9.12 13.16
N PHE A 187 35.37 9.76 12.78
CA PHE A 187 34.47 9.30 11.74
C PHE A 187 35.21 9.19 10.39
N ALA A 188 35.96 10.23 10.01
CA ALA A 188 36.74 10.21 8.78
C ALA A 188 37.79 9.09 8.79
N MET A 189 38.50 8.89 9.92
CA MET A 189 39.43 7.78 10.09
C MET A 189 38.76 6.41 9.98
N TYR A 190 37.53 6.27 10.46
CA TYR A 190 36.80 5.00 10.40
C TYR A 190 36.40 4.64 8.96
N TYR A 191 35.90 5.60 8.17
CA TYR A 191 35.36 5.32 6.84
C TYR A 191 36.35 5.51 5.67
N LEU A 192 37.49 6.20 5.88
CA LEU A 192 38.39 6.54 4.77
C LEU A 192 39.06 5.31 4.13
N ASN A 193 39.78 4.51 4.93
CA ASN A 193 40.50 3.32 4.46
C ASN A 193 40.92 2.39 5.62
N GLU A 194 41.39 1.19 5.28
CA GLU A 194 41.82 0.17 6.26
C GLU A 194 42.97 0.64 7.17
N GLU A 195 43.93 1.40 6.65
CA GLU A 195 45.07 1.88 7.45
C GLU A 195 44.63 2.83 8.57
N SER A 196 43.84 3.84 8.23
CA SER A 196 43.30 4.81 9.19
C SER A 196 42.35 4.16 10.19
N ARG A 197 41.50 3.23 9.74
CA ARG A 197 40.61 2.44 10.59
C ARG A 197 41.39 1.56 11.58
N ASN A 198 42.43 0.87 11.12
CA ASN A 198 43.30 0.07 12.00
C ASN A 198 44.04 0.95 13.02
N LYS A 199 44.46 2.16 12.63
CA LYS A 199 45.06 3.12 13.58
C LYS A 199 44.04 3.52 14.65
N LEU A 200 42.79 3.81 14.27
CA LEU A 200 41.70 4.13 15.19
C LEU A 200 41.48 2.97 16.17
N GLN A 201 41.30 1.75 15.68
CA GLN A 201 41.11 0.54 16.50
C GLN A 201 42.22 0.34 17.53
N ASN A 202 43.48 0.53 17.13
CA ASN A 202 44.63 0.29 18.01
C ASN A 202 44.85 1.40 19.06
N ARG A 203 44.52 2.65 18.72
CA ARG A 203 44.80 3.81 19.60
C ARG A 203 43.58 4.28 20.40
N ALA A 204 42.38 4.04 19.89
CA ALA A 204 41.11 4.47 20.48
C ALA A 204 40.05 3.37 20.29
N PRO A 205 40.21 2.19 20.94
CA PRO A 205 39.33 1.05 20.75
C PRO A 205 37.86 1.32 21.09
N ARG A 206 37.55 2.15 22.10
CA ARG A 206 36.16 2.50 22.43
C ARG A 206 35.53 3.38 21.35
N THR A 207 36.30 4.31 20.81
CA THR A 207 35.88 5.14 19.67
C THR A 207 35.64 4.27 18.45
N PHE A 208 36.50 3.28 18.20
CA PHE A 208 36.30 2.31 17.13
C PHE A 208 35.01 1.49 17.34
N GLU A 209 34.82 0.89 18.51
CA GLU A 209 33.61 0.12 18.86
C GLU A 209 32.32 0.96 18.75
N PHE A 210 32.41 2.24 19.12
CA PHE A 210 31.32 3.19 18.97
C PHE A 210 30.90 3.34 17.50
N PHE A 211 31.84 3.59 16.58
CA PHE A 211 31.52 3.72 15.15
C PHE A 211 31.14 2.38 14.50
N ASP A 212 31.70 1.27 14.97
CA ASP A 212 31.39 -0.08 14.49
C ASP A 212 29.92 -0.45 14.76
N SER A 213 29.42 -0.12 15.95
CA SER A 213 28.02 -0.35 16.34
C SER A 213 27.06 0.80 15.99
N PHE A 214 27.56 1.95 15.53
CA PHE A 214 26.78 3.19 15.39
C PHE A 214 25.53 3.01 14.53
N ALA A 215 25.69 2.42 13.34
CA ALA A 215 24.60 2.27 12.39
C ALA A 215 23.54 1.24 12.84
N GLU A 216 23.93 0.22 13.61
CA GLU A 216 23.02 -0.80 14.15
C GLU A 216 22.12 -0.26 15.27
N ARG A 217 22.57 0.81 15.92
CA ARG A 217 21.85 1.50 16.99
C ARG A 217 20.84 2.51 16.47
N ILE A 218 20.76 2.73 15.16
CA ILE A 218 19.77 3.61 14.54
C ILE A 218 18.43 2.89 14.46
N ILE A 219 17.37 3.54 14.95
CA ILE A 219 15.99 3.17 14.66
C ILE A 219 15.34 4.28 13.86
N SER A 220 14.51 3.90 12.89
CA SER A 220 13.82 4.82 12.01
C SER A 220 12.34 4.93 12.36
N VAL A 221 11.78 6.11 12.09
CA VAL A 221 10.35 6.40 12.26
C VAL A 221 9.65 5.96 10.98
N GLY A 222 8.70 5.04 11.11
CA GLY A 222 7.80 4.63 10.05
C GLY A 222 6.55 5.51 10.00
N GLU A 223 5.39 4.86 9.83
CA GLU A 223 4.11 5.56 9.86
C GLU A 223 3.85 6.15 11.26
N VAL A 224 3.43 7.42 11.28
CA VAL A 224 2.98 8.13 12.48
C VAL A 224 1.61 8.71 12.18
N THR A 225 0.67 8.43 13.06
CA THR A 225 -0.70 8.89 12.96
C THR A 225 -1.08 9.76 14.16
N GLY A 226 -2.36 10.04 14.36
CA GLY A 226 -2.84 10.76 15.53
C GLY A 226 -2.60 10.06 16.86
N ASN A 227 -2.69 8.73 16.85
CA ASN A 227 -2.67 7.92 18.06
C ASN A 227 -1.78 6.68 17.93
N THR A 228 -1.02 6.57 16.84
CA THR A 228 -0.03 5.50 16.66
C THR A 228 1.30 6.02 16.12
N ALA A 229 2.36 5.25 16.38
CA ALA A 229 3.67 5.46 15.78
C ALA A 229 4.35 4.12 15.57
N THR A 230 4.97 3.90 14.41
CA THR A 230 5.70 2.66 14.11
C THR A 230 7.19 2.94 14.08
N MET A 231 7.97 2.17 14.83
CA MET A 231 9.44 2.20 14.77
C MET A 231 9.97 0.97 14.05
N HIS A 232 11.05 1.16 13.28
CA HIS A 232 11.74 0.10 12.56
C HIS A 232 13.23 0.09 12.90
N TRP A 233 13.83 -1.09 12.86
CA TRP A 233 15.27 -1.28 12.98
C TRP A 233 15.71 -2.51 12.19
N ASP A 234 17.01 -2.68 12.02
CA ASP A 234 17.55 -3.88 11.38
C ASP A 234 17.74 -5.01 12.39
N LEU A 235 17.61 -6.24 11.91
CA LEU A 235 18.00 -7.41 12.69
C LEU A 235 19.52 -7.45 12.83
N SER A 236 20.00 -7.64 14.05
CA SER A 236 21.43 -7.78 14.34
C SER A 236 21.76 -9.24 14.71
N GLU A 237 22.96 -9.69 14.32
CA GLU A 237 23.42 -11.02 14.69
C GLU A 237 23.56 -11.16 16.21
N GLY A 238 23.21 -12.34 16.74
CA GLY A 238 23.28 -12.63 18.17
C GLY A 238 22.11 -12.09 19.00
N VAL A 239 21.20 -11.31 18.42
CA VAL A 239 19.98 -10.83 19.08
C VAL A 239 18.87 -11.88 18.99
N SER A 240 18.18 -12.12 20.11
CA SER A 240 17.04 -13.03 20.21
C SER A 240 15.72 -12.32 20.49
N GLU A 241 15.76 -11.15 21.11
CA GLU A 241 14.58 -10.35 21.46
C GLU A 241 14.93 -8.85 21.54
N TYR A 242 13.94 -8.00 21.34
CA TYR A 242 14.01 -6.56 21.49
C TYR A 242 13.05 -6.11 22.59
N GLU A 243 13.56 -5.45 23.61
CA GLU A 243 12.75 -4.74 24.59
C GLU A 243 12.50 -3.30 24.10
N VAL A 244 11.23 -2.91 24.04
CA VAL A 244 10.80 -1.63 23.47
C VAL A 244 10.36 -0.66 24.56
N PHE A 245 10.77 0.60 24.42
CA PHE A 245 10.52 1.64 25.42
C PHE A 245 9.80 2.83 24.79
N ARG A 246 8.88 3.41 25.56
CA ARG A 246 8.20 4.68 25.28
C ARG A 246 8.40 5.61 26.46
N ASN A 247 8.94 6.80 26.23
CA ASN A 247 9.27 7.81 27.25
C ASN A 247 10.10 7.23 28.42
N GLY A 248 10.99 6.28 28.10
CA GLY A 248 11.87 5.62 29.08
C GLY A 248 11.24 4.46 29.84
N GLU A 249 9.94 4.17 29.67
CA GLU A 249 9.27 3.02 30.27
C GLU A 249 9.17 1.86 29.26
N SER A 250 9.47 0.64 29.72
CA SER A 250 9.32 -0.58 28.91
C SER A 250 7.83 -0.84 28.66
N VAL A 251 7.45 -1.01 27.38
CA VAL A 251 6.06 -1.30 26.98
C VAL A 251 5.86 -2.74 26.56
N GLY A 252 6.93 -3.51 26.41
CA GLY A 252 6.89 -4.91 26.02
C GLY A 252 8.17 -5.37 25.35
N THR A 253 8.11 -6.58 24.80
CA THR A 253 9.18 -7.17 24.01
C THR A 253 8.64 -7.68 22.68
N THR A 254 9.52 -7.77 21.68
CA THR A 254 9.21 -8.32 20.36
C THR A 254 10.41 -9.05 19.78
N THR A 255 10.17 -10.06 18.94
CA THR A 255 11.22 -10.68 18.11
C THR A 255 11.28 -10.09 16.71
N ASP A 256 10.30 -9.27 16.34
CA ASP A 256 10.23 -8.61 15.06
C ASP A 256 11.15 -7.38 15.03
N SER A 257 11.52 -6.94 13.82
CA SER A 257 12.36 -5.77 13.61
C SER A 257 11.55 -4.46 13.50
N SER A 258 10.33 -4.48 14.04
CA SER A 258 9.44 -3.33 14.11
C SER A 258 8.49 -3.43 15.30
N TYR A 259 7.99 -2.28 15.72
CA TYR A 259 6.96 -2.20 16.75
C TYR A 259 6.01 -1.03 16.49
N ARG A 260 4.71 -1.32 16.46
CA ARG A 260 3.65 -0.32 16.38
C ARG A 260 3.19 0.05 17.79
N PHE A 261 3.43 1.29 18.17
CA PHE A 261 2.92 1.88 19.41
C PHE A 261 1.50 2.38 19.15
N GLU A 262 0.56 2.01 20.00
CA GLU A 262 -0.85 2.38 19.91
C GLU A 262 -1.29 3.17 21.15
N GLY A 263 -2.48 3.78 21.08
CA GLY A 263 -3.07 4.53 22.18
C GLY A 263 -2.23 5.74 22.60
N LEU A 264 -1.59 6.39 21.63
CA LEU A 264 -0.89 7.65 21.82
C LEU A 264 -1.88 8.81 21.81
N ASP A 265 -1.56 9.88 22.52
CA ASP A 265 -2.31 11.13 22.48
C ASP A 265 -1.90 11.93 21.22
N THR A 266 -2.85 12.65 20.62
CA THR A 266 -2.58 13.57 19.50
C THR A 266 -1.69 14.74 19.91
N ASP A 267 -1.03 15.37 18.93
CA ASP A 267 -0.18 16.56 19.15
C ASP A 267 0.87 16.38 20.26
N THR A 268 1.35 15.14 20.47
CA THR A 268 2.23 14.79 21.58
C THR A 268 3.52 14.16 21.04
N THR A 269 4.66 14.65 21.54
CA THR A 269 5.97 14.07 21.22
C THR A 269 6.25 12.91 22.17
N TYR A 270 6.59 11.75 21.59
CA TYR A 270 7.03 10.57 22.30
C TYR A 270 8.46 10.22 21.94
N ASP A 271 9.21 9.73 22.93
CA ASP A 271 10.56 9.22 22.77
C ASP A 271 10.56 7.69 22.77
N PHE A 272 11.11 7.09 21.72
CA PHE A 272 11.18 5.65 21.51
C PHE A 272 12.62 5.16 21.59
N LYS A 273 12.80 3.97 22.16
CA LYS A 273 14.10 3.33 22.27
C LYS A 273 13.95 1.81 22.26
N VAL A 274 14.95 1.12 21.74
CA VAL A 274 15.02 -0.34 21.70
C VAL A 274 16.28 -0.81 22.41
N VAL A 275 16.15 -1.85 23.22
CA VAL A 275 17.28 -2.60 23.79
C VAL A 275 17.27 -3.99 23.19
N ALA A 276 18.31 -4.32 22.44
CA ALA A 276 18.49 -5.63 21.85
C ALA A 276 19.09 -6.58 22.88
N LYS A 277 18.53 -7.79 23.02
CA LYS A 277 18.94 -8.79 24.00
C LYS A 277 19.33 -10.10 23.33
N ASP A 278 20.34 -10.77 23.86
CA ASP A 278 20.75 -12.10 23.40
C ASP A 278 19.85 -13.21 23.96
N ALA A 279 20.20 -14.47 23.67
CA ALA A 279 19.43 -15.64 24.12
C ALA A 279 19.47 -15.86 25.64
N ASP A 280 20.46 -15.29 26.33
CA ASP A 280 20.61 -15.34 27.79
C ASP A 280 19.91 -14.15 28.49
N GLY A 281 19.40 -13.18 27.71
CA GLY A 281 18.70 -12.00 28.17
C GLY A 281 19.61 -10.81 28.48
N GLU A 282 20.89 -10.88 28.10
CA GLU A 282 21.87 -9.82 28.29
C GLU A 282 21.78 -8.80 27.15
N ASP A 283 22.02 -7.53 27.48
CA ASP A 283 21.94 -6.43 26.52
C ASP A 283 23.09 -6.51 25.51
N VAL A 284 22.76 -6.59 24.21
CA VAL A 284 23.71 -6.54 23.10
C VAL A 284 24.02 -5.09 22.73
N TYR A 285 22.98 -4.29 22.53
CA TYR A 285 23.10 -2.85 22.32
C TYR A 285 21.83 -2.12 22.74
N THR A 286 21.97 -0.82 22.96
CA THR A 286 20.86 0.11 23.14
C THR A 286 20.83 1.07 21.95
N SER A 287 19.66 1.19 21.32
CA SER A 287 19.47 2.13 20.23
C SER A 287 19.62 3.57 20.70
N TYR A 288 19.83 4.48 19.76
CA TYR A 288 19.58 5.89 20.03
C TYR A 288 18.10 6.12 20.28
N THR A 289 17.79 7.13 21.10
CA THR A 289 16.42 7.58 21.32
C THR A 289 15.93 8.26 20.05
N ARG A 290 14.72 7.92 19.62
CA ARG A 290 14.06 8.51 18.46
C ARG A 290 12.74 9.13 18.86
N SER A 291 12.57 10.41 18.57
CA SER A 291 11.32 11.11 18.88
C SER A 291 10.38 11.12 17.67
N ALA A 292 9.07 11.00 17.91
CA ALA A 292 8.04 11.26 16.92
C ALA A 292 6.91 12.12 17.51
N LEU A 293 6.39 13.04 16.69
CA LEU A 293 5.22 13.87 17.02
C LEU A 293 3.99 13.25 16.36
N THR A 294 3.00 12.88 17.15
CA THR A 294 1.72 12.38 16.64
C THR A 294 0.96 13.48 15.90
N GLY A 295 0.08 13.06 14.99
CA GLY A 295 -0.82 13.96 14.27
C GLY A 295 -1.79 14.69 15.21
N SER A 296 -2.40 15.76 14.71
CA SER A 296 -3.34 16.60 15.45
C SER A 296 -4.78 16.09 15.47
N VAL A 297 -5.03 15.02 14.71
CA VAL A 297 -6.31 14.33 14.61
C VAL A 297 -5.99 12.87 14.90
N GLU A 298 -6.81 12.21 15.71
CA GLU A 298 -6.69 10.77 16.00
C GLU A 298 -6.69 9.94 14.69
N ASP A 299 -6.61 8.62 14.81
CA ASP A 299 -7.07 7.77 13.70
C ASP A 299 -8.57 7.56 13.75
N PRO A 300 -9.23 7.39 12.59
CA PRO A 300 -10.59 6.91 12.57
C PRO A 300 -10.65 5.53 13.25
N PRO A 301 -11.75 5.21 13.96
CA PRO A 301 -11.87 3.93 14.63
C PRO A 301 -11.82 2.78 13.61
N GLU A 302 -11.05 1.75 13.91
CA GLU A 302 -11.05 0.52 13.13
C GLU A 302 -12.37 -0.23 13.37
N VAL A 303 -13.02 -0.66 12.28
CA VAL A 303 -14.33 -1.33 12.31
C VAL A 303 -14.29 -2.55 11.38
N ASP A 304 -14.93 -3.64 11.78
CA ASP A 304 -15.08 -4.84 10.96
C ASP A 304 -16.29 -4.70 10.04
N ILE A 305 -16.03 -4.62 8.73
CA ILE A 305 -17.04 -4.46 7.68
C ILE A 305 -17.36 -5.76 6.93
N THR A 306 -16.70 -6.88 7.29
CA THR A 306 -16.74 -8.13 6.51
C THR A 306 -18.17 -8.64 6.32
N GLU A 307 -18.99 -8.61 7.36
CA GLU A 307 -20.38 -9.09 7.29
C GLU A 307 -21.24 -8.18 6.39
N LEU A 308 -21.07 -6.86 6.49
CA LEU A 308 -21.79 -5.90 5.66
C LEU A 308 -21.42 -6.04 4.18
N GLU A 309 -20.14 -6.27 3.87
CA GLU A 309 -19.66 -6.55 2.51
C GLU A 309 -20.31 -7.81 1.93
N SER A 310 -20.38 -8.89 2.72
CA SER A 310 -21.05 -10.13 2.31
C SER A 310 -22.52 -9.89 1.99
N THR A 311 -23.26 -9.18 2.84
CA THR A 311 -24.67 -8.85 2.59
C THR A 311 -24.85 -8.00 1.32
N ILE A 312 -23.96 -7.03 1.09
CA ILE A 312 -23.97 -6.22 -0.14
C ILE A 312 -23.78 -7.10 -1.37
N GLU A 313 -22.80 -8.01 -1.36
CA GLU A 313 -22.52 -8.92 -2.49
C GLU A 313 -23.70 -9.84 -2.79
N GLU A 314 -24.35 -10.38 -1.74
CA GLU A 314 -25.56 -11.20 -1.88
C GLU A 314 -26.71 -10.43 -2.53
N VAL A 315 -26.99 -9.21 -2.07
CA VAL A 315 -28.04 -8.34 -2.63
C VAL A 315 -27.74 -7.98 -4.08
N GLU A 316 -26.51 -7.55 -4.38
CA GLU A 316 -26.11 -7.17 -5.74
C GLU A 316 -26.20 -8.36 -6.71
N THR A 317 -25.82 -9.55 -6.26
CA THR A 317 -25.94 -10.78 -7.05
C THR A 317 -27.39 -11.14 -7.33
N ALA A 318 -28.26 -11.09 -6.31
CA ALA A 318 -29.67 -11.43 -6.45
C ALA A 318 -30.44 -10.49 -7.40
N TYR A 319 -30.02 -9.23 -7.48
CA TYR A 319 -30.65 -8.18 -8.28
C TYR A 319 -29.84 -7.78 -9.53
N GLN A 320 -28.81 -8.54 -9.91
CA GLN A 320 -27.96 -8.23 -11.06
C GLN A 320 -28.75 -8.05 -12.37
N ASP A 321 -29.78 -8.88 -12.57
CA ASP A 321 -30.62 -8.89 -13.78
C ASP A 321 -32.09 -8.55 -13.48
N LYS A 322 -32.37 -7.92 -12.34
CA LYS A 322 -33.73 -7.60 -11.88
C LYS A 322 -33.83 -6.14 -11.44
N GLU A 323 -35.04 -5.60 -11.49
CA GLU A 323 -35.32 -4.29 -10.90
C GLU A 323 -35.42 -4.43 -9.38
N MET A 324 -34.73 -3.55 -8.66
CA MET A 324 -34.70 -3.53 -7.20
C MET A 324 -35.68 -2.48 -6.66
N GLY A 325 -36.42 -2.82 -5.59
CA GLY A 325 -37.29 -1.89 -4.90
C GLY A 325 -36.54 -0.65 -4.36
N GLN A 326 -37.25 0.48 -4.24
CA GLN A 326 -36.66 1.76 -3.82
C GLN A 326 -36.05 1.70 -2.41
N THR A 327 -36.70 1.00 -1.48
CA THR A 327 -36.23 0.89 -0.09
C THR A 327 -34.93 0.10 -0.02
N LEU A 328 -34.86 -1.05 -0.70
CA LEU A 328 -33.65 -1.87 -0.78
C LEU A 328 -32.52 -1.13 -1.51
N THR A 329 -32.84 -0.40 -2.58
CA THR A 329 -31.87 0.44 -3.31
C THR A 329 -31.22 1.47 -2.39
N LEU A 330 -32.02 2.16 -1.57
CA LEU A 330 -31.51 3.18 -0.64
C LEU A 330 -30.69 2.56 0.49
N ALA A 331 -31.13 1.42 1.05
CA ALA A 331 -30.38 0.70 2.07
C ALA A 331 -29.02 0.24 1.54
N LEU A 332 -28.99 -0.34 0.33
CA LEU A 332 -27.76 -0.75 -0.36
C LEU A 332 -26.85 0.44 -0.63
N GLN A 333 -27.39 1.57 -1.10
CA GLN A 333 -26.59 2.77 -1.35
C GLN A 333 -25.95 3.33 -0.07
N ASN A 334 -26.69 3.38 1.03
CA ASN A 334 -26.18 3.84 2.32
C ASN A 334 -25.08 2.91 2.84
N ALA A 335 -25.29 1.59 2.76
CA ALA A 335 -24.31 0.59 3.17
C ALA A 335 -23.00 0.72 2.36
N LYS A 336 -23.10 0.85 1.03
CA LYS A 336 -21.94 1.04 0.15
C LYS A 336 -21.20 2.34 0.43
N THR A 337 -21.93 3.44 0.63
CA THR A 337 -21.33 4.74 0.96
C THR A 337 -20.56 4.66 2.28
N TYR A 338 -21.13 3.97 3.28
CA TYR A 338 -20.47 3.77 4.57
C TYR A 338 -19.18 2.97 4.44
N ILE A 339 -19.18 1.88 3.66
CA ILE A 339 -17.97 1.09 3.39
C ILE A 339 -16.93 1.91 2.64
N ASP A 340 -17.34 2.69 1.64
CA ASP A 340 -16.43 3.57 0.91
C ASP A 340 -15.77 4.58 1.86
N ASP A 341 -16.53 5.15 2.80
CA ASP A 341 -16.01 6.06 3.81
C ASP A 341 -15.02 5.36 4.77
N VAL A 342 -15.34 4.14 5.24
CA VAL A 342 -14.43 3.32 6.08
C VAL A 342 -13.12 3.03 5.34
N ASN A 343 -13.20 2.52 4.11
CA ASN A 343 -12.02 2.17 3.31
C ASN A 343 -11.14 3.38 2.98
N ASN A 344 -11.74 4.58 2.89
CA ASN A 344 -11.03 5.83 2.71
C ASN A 344 -10.59 6.49 4.03
N HIS A 345 -10.66 5.77 5.16
CA HIS A 345 -10.25 6.25 6.48
C HIS A 345 -10.97 7.56 6.88
N ALA A 346 -12.24 7.68 6.52
CA ALA A 346 -13.06 8.82 6.92
C ALA A 346 -13.46 8.70 8.39
N TYR A 347 -13.67 9.84 9.04
CA TYR A 347 -14.14 9.90 10.42
C TYR A 347 -15.64 9.75 10.57
N THR A 348 -16.37 10.21 9.55
CA THR A 348 -17.82 10.28 9.58
C THR A 348 -18.39 9.84 8.25
N SER A 349 -19.49 9.10 8.29
CA SER A 349 -20.32 8.83 7.12
C SER A 349 -21.70 9.43 7.32
N GLY A 350 -22.16 10.25 6.37
CA GLY A 350 -23.44 10.97 6.48
C GLY A 350 -23.53 11.93 7.68
N GLY A 351 -22.39 12.38 8.23
CA GLY A 351 -22.31 13.26 9.40
C GLY A 351 -22.37 12.56 10.76
N ASN A 352 -22.44 11.23 10.79
CA ASN A 352 -22.30 10.44 12.01
C ASN A 352 -20.90 9.82 12.07
N GLU A 353 -20.35 9.71 13.26
CA GLU A 353 -19.07 9.03 13.51
C GLU A 353 -19.11 7.58 13.04
N ILE A 354 -18.02 7.15 12.39
CA ILE A 354 -17.84 5.75 12.03
C ILE A 354 -17.72 4.92 13.30
N SER A 355 -18.44 3.80 13.40
CA SER A 355 -18.40 2.92 14.57
C SER A 355 -18.89 1.53 14.21
N GLN A 356 -18.46 0.52 14.97
CA GLN A 356 -18.95 -0.86 14.76
C GLN A 356 -20.48 -0.92 14.86
N SER A 357 -21.08 -0.19 15.81
CA SER A 357 -22.54 -0.13 15.91
C SER A 357 -23.22 0.48 14.67
N GLY A 358 -22.54 1.38 13.96
CA GLY A 358 -23.02 1.94 12.70
C GLY A 358 -23.02 0.89 11.59
N VAL A 359 -21.92 0.12 11.47
CA VAL A 359 -21.81 -1.02 10.55
C VAL A 359 -22.91 -2.05 10.83
N ASP A 360 -23.04 -2.48 12.09
CA ASP A 360 -24.02 -3.48 12.50
C ASP A 360 -25.46 -3.01 12.20
N SER A 361 -25.76 -1.74 12.45
CA SER A 361 -27.07 -1.16 12.16
C SER A 361 -27.37 -1.11 10.65
N LEU A 362 -26.38 -0.79 9.82
CA LEU A 362 -26.54 -0.78 8.37
C LEU A 362 -26.69 -2.19 7.81
N ASN A 363 -25.94 -3.16 8.33
CA ASN A 363 -26.07 -4.57 7.94
C ASN A 363 -27.47 -5.10 8.26
N ASN A 364 -27.95 -4.87 9.48
CA ASN A 364 -29.30 -5.24 9.89
C ASN A 364 -30.36 -4.56 9.01
N SER A 365 -30.23 -3.25 8.75
CA SER A 365 -31.18 -2.54 7.90
C SER A 365 -31.18 -3.06 6.46
N LEU A 366 -30.02 -3.34 5.88
CA LEU A 366 -29.92 -3.86 4.53
C LEU A 366 -30.57 -5.25 4.45
N ASN A 367 -30.21 -6.13 5.38
CA ASN A 367 -30.73 -7.49 5.43
C ASN A 367 -32.25 -7.54 5.65
N GLU A 368 -32.78 -6.73 6.59
CA GLU A 368 -34.23 -6.63 6.82
C GLU A 368 -34.98 -6.16 5.56
N THR A 369 -34.43 -5.17 4.84
CA THR A 369 -35.06 -4.70 3.60
C THR A 369 -34.95 -5.70 2.46
N TYR A 370 -33.87 -6.48 2.41
CA TYR A 370 -33.67 -7.52 1.41
C TYR A 370 -34.66 -8.67 1.60
N GLU A 371 -34.78 -9.17 2.83
CA GLU A 371 -35.74 -10.21 3.19
C GLU A 371 -37.19 -9.78 2.95
N ALA A 372 -37.52 -8.52 3.23
CA ALA A 372 -38.85 -7.98 2.94
C ALA A 372 -39.17 -7.94 1.43
N GLU A 373 -38.19 -7.57 0.59
CA GLU A 373 -38.35 -7.56 -0.87
C GLU A 373 -38.52 -8.98 -1.42
N LEU A 374 -37.70 -9.93 -0.96
CA LEU A 374 -37.82 -11.36 -1.32
C LEU A 374 -39.20 -11.93 -0.93
N ALA A 375 -39.70 -11.58 0.25
CA ALA A 375 -41.03 -11.98 0.70
C ALA A 375 -42.14 -11.39 -0.19
N ALA A 376 -42.01 -10.13 -0.59
CA ALA A 376 -42.95 -9.49 -1.50
C ALA A 376 -42.93 -10.12 -2.91
N GLU A 377 -41.75 -10.44 -3.45
CA GLU A 377 -41.61 -11.17 -4.71
C GLU A 377 -42.27 -12.56 -4.65
N ALA A 378 -42.07 -13.28 -3.54
CA ALA A 378 -42.68 -14.59 -3.33
C ALA A 378 -44.21 -14.51 -3.28
N GLU A 379 -44.77 -13.48 -2.65
CA GLU A 379 -46.22 -13.25 -2.60
C GLU A 379 -46.79 -12.94 -4.00
N VAL A 380 -46.13 -12.08 -4.77
CA VAL A 380 -46.54 -11.78 -6.15
C VAL A 380 -46.50 -13.02 -7.03
N LYS A 381 -45.46 -13.85 -6.91
CA LYS A 381 -45.35 -15.10 -7.65
C LYS A 381 -46.45 -16.09 -7.27
N ALA A 382 -46.72 -16.27 -5.97
CA ALA A 382 -47.78 -17.15 -5.50
C ALA A 382 -49.17 -16.70 -6.01
N GLU A 383 -49.40 -15.39 -6.09
CA GLU A 383 -50.64 -14.83 -6.65
C GLU A 383 -50.77 -15.10 -8.16
N GLN A 384 -49.68 -15.01 -8.92
CA GLN A 384 -49.67 -15.34 -10.34
C GLN A 384 -49.97 -16.83 -10.59
N GLU A 385 -49.31 -17.72 -9.84
CA GLU A 385 -49.54 -19.17 -9.92
C GLU A 385 -50.99 -19.52 -9.57
N ARG A 386 -51.58 -18.85 -8.57
CA ARG A 386 -53.00 -19.04 -8.23
C ARG A 386 -53.93 -18.63 -9.38
N LYS A 387 -53.67 -17.49 -10.02
CA LYS A 387 -54.46 -17.02 -11.17
C LYS A 387 -54.35 -17.96 -12.36
N GLU A 388 -53.15 -18.44 -12.69
CA GLU A 388 -52.95 -19.42 -13.77
C GLU A 388 -53.70 -20.73 -13.49
N GLN A 389 -53.71 -21.17 -12.23
CA GLN A 389 -54.46 -22.36 -11.83
C GLN A 389 -55.98 -22.15 -11.95
N GLU A 390 -56.48 -20.99 -11.53
CA GLU A 390 -57.90 -20.62 -11.70
C GLU A 390 -58.30 -20.55 -13.18
N GLU A 391 -57.48 -19.94 -14.04
CA GLU A 391 -57.71 -19.90 -15.50
C GLU A 391 -57.72 -21.30 -16.12
N LYS A 392 -56.80 -22.17 -15.71
CA LYS A 392 -56.75 -23.56 -16.19
C LYS A 392 -57.98 -24.35 -15.76
N GLU A 393 -58.44 -24.21 -14.52
CA GLU A 393 -59.65 -24.88 -14.03
C GLU A 393 -60.90 -24.37 -14.76
N GLN A 394 -60.95 -23.07 -15.08
CA GLN A 394 -62.05 -22.48 -15.85
C GLN A 394 -62.05 -22.99 -17.30
N ALA A 395 -60.89 -23.07 -17.94
CA ALA A 395 -60.74 -23.64 -19.29
C ALA A 395 -61.14 -25.13 -19.34
N GLU A 396 -60.79 -25.91 -18.32
CA GLU A 396 -61.18 -27.31 -18.22
C GLU A 396 -62.71 -27.46 -18.10
N LYS A 397 -63.36 -26.66 -17.26
CA LYS A 397 -64.83 -26.63 -17.15
C LYS A 397 -65.51 -26.23 -18.46
N GLU A 398 -64.96 -25.28 -19.20
CA GLU A 398 -65.48 -24.89 -20.52
C GLU A 398 -65.32 -26.02 -21.55
N ALA A 399 -64.16 -26.69 -21.57
CA ALA A 399 -63.91 -27.83 -22.45
C ALA A 399 -64.85 -29.00 -22.16
N GLU A 400 -65.08 -29.34 -20.88
CA GLU A 400 -66.06 -30.37 -20.48
C GLU A 400 -67.47 -30.03 -20.96
N LYS A 401 -67.88 -28.77 -20.79
CA LYS A 401 -69.21 -28.30 -21.24
C LYS A 401 -69.34 -28.38 -22.76
N GLN A 402 -68.28 -28.04 -23.50
CA GLN A 402 -68.27 -28.13 -24.96
C GLN A 402 -68.31 -29.58 -25.45
N ALA A 403 -67.54 -30.48 -24.82
CA ALA A 403 -67.58 -31.90 -25.11
C ALA A 403 -68.97 -32.52 -24.83
N ALA A 404 -69.65 -32.06 -23.77
CA ALA A 404 -71.02 -32.49 -23.48
C ALA A 404 -72.03 -32.04 -24.57
N LEU A 405 -71.92 -30.78 -25.04
CA LEU A 405 -72.72 -30.25 -26.15
C LEU A 405 -72.47 -31.01 -27.46
N GLU A 406 -71.21 -31.27 -27.81
CA GLU A 406 -70.85 -32.03 -29.01
C GLU A 406 -71.39 -33.46 -28.97
N LYS A 407 -71.35 -34.09 -27.79
CA LYS A 407 -71.93 -35.41 -27.58
C LYS A 407 -73.45 -35.41 -27.75
N GLU A 408 -74.15 -34.41 -27.21
CA GLU A 408 -75.60 -34.25 -27.39
C GLU A 408 -75.96 -34.04 -28.87
N GLU A 409 -75.21 -33.21 -29.60
CA GLU A 409 -75.38 -33.03 -31.05
C GLU A 409 -75.09 -34.31 -31.85
N GLN A 410 -74.09 -35.09 -31.44
CA GLN A 410 -73.80 -36.39 -32.08
C GLN A 410 -74.94 -37.38 -31.84
N GLU A 411 -75.42 -37.54 -30.61
CA GLU A 411 -76.55 -38.40 -30.29
C GLU A 411 -77.80 -37.99 -31.09
N LYS A 412 -78.04 -36.69 -31.25
CA LYS A 412 -79.14 -36.18 -32.08
C LYS A 412 -78.96 -36.53 -33.56
N ARG A 413 -77.76 -36.37 -34.13
CA ARG A 413 -77.45 -36.76 -35.53
C ARG A 413 -77.63 -38.26 -35.75
N GLU A 414 -77.21 -39.09 -34.79
CA GLU A 414 -77.40 -40.55 -34.85
C GLU A 414 -78.88 -40.93 -34.81
N GLN A 415 -79.69 -40.27 -33.97
CA GLN A 415 -81.14 -40.47 -33.93
C GLN A 415 -81.82 -40.04 -35.25
N GLU A 416 -81.43 -38.90 -35.82
CA GLU A 416 -81.95 -38.42 -37.11
C GLU A 416 -81.59 -39.40 -38.24
N ALA A 417 -80.34 -39.88 -38.30
CA ALA A 417 -79.90 -40.88 -39.27
C ALA A 417 -80.66 -42.22 -39.13
N ALA A 418 -80.89 -42.70 -37.90
CA ALA A 418 -81.67 -43.90 -37.64
C ALA A 418 -83.14 -43.74 -38.08
N GLN A 419 -83.73 -42.55 -37.89
CA GLN A 419 -85.08 -42.25 -38.39
C GLN A 419 -85.14 -42.23 -39.91
N GLU A 420 -84.12 -41.69 -40.60
CA GLU A 420 -84.04 -41.72 -42.07
C GLU A 420 -83.90 -43.16 -42.59
N GLU A 421 -83.06 -43.98 -41.96
CA GLU A 421 -82.89 -45.40 -42.32
C GLU A 421 -84.20 -46.19 -42.14
N LEU A 422 -84.92 -45.95 -41.03
CA LEU A 422 -86.22 -46.55 -40.77
C LEU A 422 -87.24 -46.15 -41.85
N LYS A 423 -87.31 -44.86 -42.20
CA LYS A 423 -88.18 -44.36 -43.28
C LYS A 423 -87.85 -45.05 -44.60
N SER A 424 -86.57 -45.12 -44.98
CA SER A 424 -86.10 -45.79 -46.19
C SER A 424 -86.50 -47.27 -46.22
N THR A 425 -86.34 -47.97 -45.09
CA THR A 425 -86.73 -49.38 -44.94
C THR A 425 -88.23 -49.57 -45.10
N ILE A 426 -89.05 -48.74 -44.44
CA ILE A 426 -90.51 -48.75 -44.59
C ILE A 426 -90.89 -48.50 -46.06
N THR A 427 -90.28 -47.53 -46.73
CA THR A 427 -90.51 -47.25 -48.15
C THR A 427 -90.19 -48.46 -49.02
N LYS A 428 -89.05 -49.14 -48.81
CA LYS A 428 -88.68 -50.36 -49.55
C LYS A 428 -89.68 -51.50 -49.32
N VAL A 429 -90.13 -51.71 -48.09
CA VAL A 429 -91.15 -52.72 -47.76
C VAL A 429 -92.48 -52.41 -48.45
N LEU A 430 -92.93 -51.15 -48.43
CA LEU A 430 -94.13 -50.69 -49.12
C LEU A 430 -94.05 -50.89 -50.63
N VAL A 431 -92.93 -50.52 -51.27
CA VAL A 431 -92.71 -50.75 -52.71
C VAL A 431 -92.75 -52.24 -53.04
N THR A 432 -92.16 -53.08 -52.21
CA THR A 432 -92.17 -54.55 -52.39
C THR A 432 -93.57 -55.13 -52.25
N LEU A 433 -94.35 -54.69 -51.24
CA LEU A 433 -95.75 -55.06 -51.05
C LEU A 433 -96.61 -54.64 -52.25
N ILE A 434 -96.43 -53.41 -52.75
CA ILE A 434 -97.13 -52.93 -53.94
C ILE A 434 -96.77 -53.79 -55.15
N ALA A 435 -95.50 -54.13 -55.36
CA ALA A 435 -95.08 -55.02 -56.44
C ALA A 435 -95.74 -56.41 -56.33
N ILE A 436 -95.80 -56.98 -55.13
CA ILE A 436 -96.50 -58.26 -54.86
C ILE A 436 -98.00 -58.14 -55.19
N VAL A 437 -98.66 -57.06 -54.75
CA VAL A 437 -100.08 -56.81 -55.06
C VAL A 437 -100.31 -56.65 -56.56
N VAL A 438 -99.43 -55.94 -57.28
CA VAL A 438 -99.49 -55.81 -58.74
C VAL A 438 -99.32 -57.16 -59.42
N VAL A 439 -98.41 -58.02 -58.95
CA VAL A 439 -98.25 -59.39 -59.46
C VAL A 439 -99.50 -60.23 -59.18
N ILE A 440 -100.05 -60.18 -57.96
CA ILE A 440 -101.28 -60.90 -57.59
C ILE A 440 -102.47 -60.43 -58.43
N LEU A 441 -102.65 -59.12 -58.59
CA LEU A 441 -103.70 -58.55 -59.45
C LEU A 441 -103.48 -58.92 -60.92
N GLY A 442 -102.24 -58.93 -61.40
CA GLY A 442 -101.88 -59.43 -62.72
C GLY A 442 -102.26 -60.90 -62.93
N VAL A 443 -102.00 -61.76 -61.93
CA VAL A 443 -102.39 -63.18 -61.95
C VAL A 443 -103.92 -63.35 -61.90
N ILE A 444 -104.63 -62.56 -61.09
CA ILE A 444 -106.10 -62.57 -61.01
C ILE A 444 -106.71 -62.11 -62.34
N PHE A 445 -106.21 -61.02 -62.93
CA PHE A 445 -106.70 -60.48 -64.20
C PHE A 445 -106.40 -61.45 -65.37
N TYR A 446 -105.24 -62.10 -65.35
CA TYR A 446 -104.90 -63.15 -66.32
C TYR A 446 -105.84 -64.36 -66.23
N ARG A 447 -106.22 -64.80 -65.02
CA ARG A 447 -107.18 -65.90 -64.82
C ARG A 447 -108.61 -65.54 -65.23
N LYS A 448 -109.04 -64.30 -65.00
CA LYS A 448 -110.42 -63.85 -65.31
C LYS A 448 -110.69 -63.64 -66.80
N LYS A 449 -109.65 -63.50 -67.64
CA LYS A 449 -109.78 -63.34 -69.10
C LYS A 449 -109.84 -64.67 -69.86
N LYS A 450 -109.74 -65.82 -69.17
CA LYS A 450 -109.64 -67.16 -69.80
C LYS A 450 -110.85 -68.07 -69.54
N GLN A 451 -111.93 -67.53 -68.98
CA GLN A 451 -113.27 -68.13 -68.94
C GLN A 451 -114.25 -67.12 -69.53
#